data_AF-A0A382IQY6-F1
#
_entry.id   AF-A0A382IQY6-F1
#
_cell.length_a   1.000
_cell.length_b   1.000
_cell.length_c   1.000
_cell.angle_alpha   90.00
_cell.angle_beta   90.00
_cell.angle_gamma   90.00
#
_symmetry.space_group_name_H-M   'P 1'
#
loop_
_entity.id
_entity.type
_entity.pdbx_description
1 polymer ?
#
loop_
_entity_poly.entity_id
_entity_poly.type
_entity_poly.pdbx_seq_one_letter_code
_entity_poly.pdbx_strand_id
1 'polypeptide(L)'
;MEFLNIEFLWLLVVIPLLALWYSYTGKYKSNTLNFSNSAAFSESKSFIVWIEPILRIFRMIALTLLIIALARPQVIDISTRVKNNRGIDIIMAIDVSASMLAKDLRPNRLEALKDVASNFIKNRTTDRIGLVEYAGESYTRTPITSDKSIILRSLKEIE
;
A
#
# COMPACT_ATOMS: atom_id res chain seq x y z
N MET A 1 -10.23 1.42 -6.51
CA MET A 1 -10.62 1.77 -5.14
C MET A 1 -10.50 0.50 -4.33
N GLU A 2 -9.60 0.47 -3.35
CA GLU A 2 -9.40 -0.68 -2.48
C GLU A 2 -9.88 -0.32 -1.07
N PHE A 3 -10.45 -1.28 -0.36
CA PHE A 3 -10.83 -1.13 1.03
C PHE A 3 -9.70 -1.66 1.91
N LEU A 4 -9.23 -0.85 2.86
CA LEU A 4 -8.17 -1.28 3.77
C LEU A 4 -8.65 -2.39 4.71
N ASN A 5 -9.91 -2.30 5.15
CA ASN A 5 -10.50 -3.22 6.11
C ASN A 5 -11.75 -3.85 5.50
N ILE A 6 -11.55 -4.82 4.60
CA ILE A 6 -12.63 -5.50 3.90
C ILE A 6 -13.61 -6.19 4.86
N GLU A 7 -13.13 -6.63 6.02
CA GLU A 7 -13.93 -7.35 7.03
C GLU A 7 -15.12 -6.55 7.56
N PHE A 8 -15.03 -5.22 7.60
CA PHE A 8 -16.15 -4.39 8.07
C PHE A 8 -17.34 -4.38 7.11
N LEU A 9 -17.16 -4.78 5.84
CA LEU A 9 -18.28 -4.90 4.90
C LEU A 9 -19.25 -6.02 5.29
N TRP A 10 -18.82 -7.02 6.07
CA TRP A 10 -19.74 -8.04 6.62
C TRP A 10 -20.82 -7.43 7.51
N LEU A 11 -20.57 -6.27 8.12
CA LEU A 11 -21.59 -5.54 8.90
C LEU A 11 -22.77 -5.07 8.03
N LEU A 12 -22.63 -5.01 6.70
CA LEU A 12 -23.76 -4.71 5.82
C LEU A 12 -24.87 -5.76 5.92
N VAL A 13 -24.58 -6.99 6.35
CA VAL A 13 -25.59 -8.03 6.61
C VAL A 13 -26.54 -7.64 7.75
N VAL A 14 -26.13 -6.76 8.65
CA VAL A 14 -26.98 -6.24 9.73
C VAL A 14 -28.11 -5.35 9.19
N ILE A 15 -27.90 -4.69 8.04
CA ILE A 15 -28.89 -3.80 7.41
C ILE A 15 -30.17 -4.55 6.99
N PRO A 16 -30.13 -5.64 6.19
CA PRO A 16 -31.34 -6.40 5.86
C PRO A 16 -31.96 -7.08 7.08
N LEU A 17 -31.17 -7.51 8.08
CA LEU A 17 -31.70 -8.04 9.34
C LEU A 17 -32.51 -6.99 10.11
N LEU A 18 -32.01 -5.76 10.21
CA LEU A 18 -32.74 -4.64 10.81
C LEU A 18 -33.98 -4.26 10.01
N ALA A 19 -33.89 -4.25 8.67
CA ALA A 19 -35.04 -3.98 7.80
C ALA A 19 -36.15 -5.02 8.00
N LEU A 20 -35.80 -6.32 8.00
CA LEU A 20 -36.73 -7.41 8.30
C LEU A 20 -37.32 -7.25 9.70
N TRP A 21 -36.49 -7.02 10.72
CA TRP A 21 -36.96 -6.78 12.09
C TRP A 21 -37.97 -5.64 12.15
N TYR A 22 -37.69 -4.50 11.50
CA TYR A 22 -38.63 -3.37 11.43
C TYR A 22 -39.93 -3.73 10.71
N SER A 23 -39.89 -4.52 9.64
CA SER A 23 -41.08 -5.00 8.93
C SER A 23 -41.90 -6.00 9.74
N TYR A 24 -41.27 -6.88 10.51
CA TYR A 24 -41.96 -7.82 11.39
C TYR A 24 -42.56 -7.09 12.60
N THR A 25 -41.80 -6.25 13.29
CA THR A 25 -42.28 -5.51 14.48
C THR A 25 -43.29 -4.41 14.16
N GLY A 26 -43.22 -3.81 12.97
CA GLY A 26 -44.23 -2.87 12.49
C GLY A 26 -45.63 -3.47 12.35
N LYS A 27 -45.72 -4.79 12.12
CA LYS A 27 -47.00 -5.52 12.09
C LYS A 27 -47.59 -5.80 13.48
N TYR A 28 -46.77 -5.73 14.54
CA TYR A 28 -47.19 -5.96 15.93
C TYR A 28 -47.43 -4.67 16.72
N LYS A 29 -47.31 -3.50 16.08
CA LYS A 29 -47.64 -2.19 16.66
C LYS A 29 -49.13 -1.82 16.54
N SER A 30 -50.02 -2.80 16.36
CA SER A 30 -51.45 -2.62 16.65
C SER A 30 -51.71 -2.94 18.12
N ASN A 31 -51.09 -2.18 19.04
CA ASN A 31 -51.69 -2.04 20.37
C ASN A 31 -52.93 -1.16 20.18
N THR A 32 -54.00 -1.77 19.69
CA THR A 32 -55.33 -1.18 19.68
C THR A 32 -55.74 -1.03 21.14
N LEU A 33 -55.53 0.17 21.70
CA LEU A 33 -56.20 0.56 22.92
C LEU A 33 -57.68 0.75 22.54
N ASN A 34 -58.52 -0.19 22.96
CA ASN A 34 -59.96 -0.12 22.73
C ASN A 34 -60.53 1.06 23.53
N PHE A 35 -60.79 2.18 22.86
CA PHE A 35 -61.48 3.32 23.43
C PHE A 35 -62.94 3.34 22.96
N SER A 36 -63.87 3.60 23.90
CA SER A 36 -65.31 3.56 23.66
C SER A 36 -65.85 4.77 22.88
N ASN A 37 -65.01 5.75 22.53
CA ASN A 37 -65.39 6.91 21.72
C ASN A 37 -64.28 7.29 20.73
N SER A 38 -64.47 6.99 19.44
CA SER A 38 -63.51 7.24 18.36
C SER A 38 -63.60 8.64 17.75
N ALA A 39 -64.56 9.46 18.17
CA ALA A 39 -64.77 10.81 17.62
C ALA A 39 -63.76 11.85 18.14
N ALA A 40 -63.06 11.59 19.25
CA ALA A 40 -62.08 12.52 19.83
C ALA A 40 -60.68 12.44 19.18
N PHE A 41 -60.45 11.46 18.30
CA PHE A 41 -59.14 11.20 17.68
C PHE A 41 -59.20 11.18 16.14
N SER A 42 -60.33 11.56 15.52
CA SER A 42 -60.51 11.47 14.07
C SER A 42 -59.79 12.55 13.27
N GLU A 43 -59.15 13.54 13.91
CA GLU A 43 -58.50 14.64 13.18
C GLU A 43 -57.16 15.02 13.80
N SER A 44 -56.12 14.31 13.36
CA SER A 44 -54.90 14.92 12.82
C SER A 44 -53.88 13.80 12.70
N LYS A 45 -53.70 13.27 11.49
CA LYS A 45 -52.44 12.61 11.16
C LYS A 45 -51.39 13.71 11.20
N SER A 46 -50.79 13.91 12.37
CA SER A 46 -49.74 14.88 12.58
C SER A 46 -48.65 14.66 11.53
N PHE A 47 -48.10 15.75 11.00
CA PHE A 47 -46.99 15.75 10.02
C PHE A 47 -45.85 14.79 10.41
N ILE A 48 -45.66 14.59 11.72
CA ILE A 48 -44.70 13.66 12.33
C ILE A 48 -44.94 12.19 11.90
N VAL A 49 -46.21 11.76 11.77
CA VAL A 49 -46.58 10.39 11.35
C VAL A 49 -46.19 10.15 9.89
N TRP A 50 -46.21 11.18 9.06
CA TRP A 50 -45.83 11.08 7.65
C TRP A 50 -44.31 11.05 7.45
N ILE A 51 -43.56 11.69 8.37
CA ILE A 51 -42.09 11.74 8.36
C ILE A 51 -41.45 10.49 8.97
N GLU A 52 -42.15 9.76 9.84
CA GLU A 52 -41.63 8.55 10.50
C GLU A 52 -41.03 7.48 9.54
N PRO A 53 -41.66 7.12 8.40
CA PRO A 53 -41.04 6.20 7.44
C PRO A 53 -39.81 6.79 6.74
N ILE A 54 -39.81 8.11 6.48
CA ILE A 54 -38.69 8.80 5.84
C ILE A 54 -37.46 8.77 6.78
N LEU A 55 -37.64 9.10 8.06
CA LEU A 55 -36.56 9.05 9.06
C LEU A 55 -35.97 7.64 9.22
N ARG A 56 -36.80 6.59 9.09
CA ARG A 56 -36.33 5.20 9.10
C ARG A 56 -35.41 4.91 7.92
N ILE A 57 -35.77 5.34 6.71
CA ILE A 57 -34.94 5.17 5.52
C ILE A 57 -33.61 5.93 5.68
N PHE A 58 -33.65 7.18 6.13
CA PHE A 58 -32.45 7.98 6.37
C PHE A 58 -31.52 7.34 7.40
N ARG A 59 -32.06 6.71 8.46
CA ARG A 59 -31.26 5.98 9.44
C ARG A 59 -30.52 4.79 8.82
N MET A 60 -31.18 4.04 7.93
CA MET A 60 -30.56 2.91 7.24
C MET A 60 -29.46 3.36 6.28
N ILE A 61 -29.69 4.46 5.56
CA ILE A 61 -28.68 5.09 4.69
C ILE A 61 -27.48 5.56 5.51
N ALA A 62 -27.72 6.26 6.63
CA ALA A 62 -26.66 6.75 7.51
C ALA A 62 -25.80 5.60 8.05
N LEU A 63 -26.42 4.50 8.52
CA LEU A 63 -25.70 3.30 8.97
C LEU A 63 -24.87 2.67 7.84
N THR A 64 -25.43 2.59 6.63
CA THR A 64 -24.73 2.05 5.45
C THR A 64 -23.49 2.88 5.12
N LEU A 65 -23.62 4.21 5.11
CA LEU A 65 -22.50 5.12 4.87
C LEU A 65 -21.43 5.02 5.96
N LEU A 66 -21.84 4.84 7.22
CA LEU A 66 -20.92 4.65 8.34
C LEU A 66 -20.11 3.35 8.20
N ILE A 67 -20.77 2.25 7.83
CA ILE A 67 -20.09 0.96 7.55
C ILE A 67 -19.10 1.10 6.39
N ILE A 68 -19.49 1.77 5.31
CA ILE A 68 -18.59 2.03 4.17
C ILE A 68 -17.41 2.90 4.61
N ALA A 69 -17.63 3.93 5.43
CA ALA A 69 -16.57 4.78 5.96
C ALA A 69 -15.59 3.99 6.85
N LEU A 70 -16.07 3.05 7.67
CA LEU A 70 -15.26 2.14 8.48
C LEU A 70 -14.41 1.18 7.63
N ALA A 71 -14.96 0.69 6.52
CA ALA A 71 -14.21 -0.10 5.54
C ALA A 71 -13.07 0.71 4.87
N ARG A 72 -13.10 2.05 5.03
CA ARG A 72 -12.07 3.01 4.62
C ARG A 72 -11.72 2.85 3.13
N PRO A 73 -12.61 3.26 2.20
CA PRO A 73 -12.33 3.24 0.77
C PRO A 73 -11.15 4.16 0.47
N GLN A 74 -10.14 3.61 -0.18
CA GLN A 74 -8.95 4.36 -0.58
C GLN A 74 -8.79 4.26 -2.10
N VAL A 75 -8.51 5.41 -2.71
CA VAL A 75 -7.98 5.47 -4.07
C VAL A 75 -6.46 5.36 -3.91
N ILE A 76 -5.95 4.15 -3.99
CA ILE A 76 -4.51 3.92 -4.00
C ILE A 76 -4.03 4.22 -5.41
N ASP A 77 -3.22 5.27 -5.54
CA ASP A 77 -2.53 5.58 -6.78
C ASP A 77 -1.42 4.53 -6.97
N ILE A 78 -1.64 3.65 -7.95
CA ILE A 78 -0.83 2.44 -8.20
C ILE A 78 0.57 2.79 -8.75
N SER A 79 0.89 4.08 -8.91
CA SER A 79 2.28 4.52 -9.10
C SER A 79 3.21 4.14 -7.94
N THR A 80 2.65 3.83 -6.77
CA THR A 80 3.42 3.54 -5.54
C THR A 80 3.34 2.09 -5.04
N ARG A 81 2.54 1.22 -5.67
CA ARG A 81 2.62 -0.25 -5.45
C ARG A 81 3.88 -0.78 -6.14
N VAL A 82 5.02 -0.58 -5.47
CA VAL A 82 6.14 -1.52 -5.40
C VAL A 82 6.54 -2.14 -6.76
N LYS A 83 7.20 -1.35 -7.63
CA LYS A 83 8.50 -1.88 -8.08
C LYS A 83 9.24 -2.19 -6.80
N ASN A 84 9.69 -3.43 -6.60
CA ASN A 84 10.64 -3.75 -5.56
C ASN A 84 11.89 -2.87 -5.79
N ASN A 85 11.84 -1.63 -5.33
CA ASN A 85 12.97 -0.72 -5.20
C ASN A 85 13.70 -1.03 -3.89
N ARG A 86 13.58 -2.28 -3.41
CA ARG A 86 14.58 -2.88 -2.53
C ARG A 86 15.80 -3.10 -3.41
N GLY A 87 16.52 -2.03 -3.68
CA GLY A 87 17.89 -2.15 -4.15
C GLY A 87 18.61 -3.08 -3.18
N ILE A 88 19.36 -4.03 -3.71
CA ILE A 88 20.16 -4.91 -2.87
C ILE A 88 21.49 -4.23 -2.57
N ASP A 89 22.09 -4.67 -1.47
CA ASP A 89 23.43 -4.27 -1.07
C ASP A 89 24.44 -5.17 -1.76
N ILE A 90 25.27 -4.60 -2.64
CA ILE A 90 26.27 -5.33 -3.42
C ILE A 90 27.66 -4.89 -2.98
N ILE A 91 28.48 -5.83 -2.54
CA ILE A 91 29.92 -5.61 -2.37
C ILE A 91 30.63 -6.21 -3.58
N MET A 92 31.31 -5.37 -4.34
CA MET A 92 32.15 -5.79 -5.44
C MET A 92 33.59 -5.91 -4.95
N ALA A 93 34.09 -7.15 -4.90
CA ALA A 93 35.47 -7.46 -4.57
C ALA A 93 36.31 -7.53 -5.86
N ILE A 94 37.31 -6.67 -5.98
CA ILE A 94 38.15 -6.49 -7.18
C ILE A 94 39.55 -7.01 -6.87
N ASP A 95 40.01 -7.96 -7.67
CA ASP A 95 41.40 -8.43 -7.63
C ASP A 95 42.31 -7.36 -8.25
N VAL A 96 43.36 -6.97 -7.54
CA VAL A 96 44.41 -6.04 -8.03
C VAL A 96 45.80 -6.69 -7.98
N SER A 97 45.85 -8.02 -7.91
CA SER A 97 47.10 -8.78 -7.96
C SER A 97 47.80 -8.62 -9.29
N ALA A 98 49.11 -8.92 -9.31
CA ALA A 98 49.92 -8.88 -10.53
C ALA A 98 49.35 -9.70 -11.70
N SER A 99 48.53 -10.72 -11.41
CA SER A 99 47.85 -11.53 -12.44
C SER A 99 46.86 -10.72 -13.29
N MET A 100 46.34 -9.61 -12.76
CA MET A 100 45.38 -8.73 -13.42
C MET A 100 46.03 -7.78 -14.45
N LEU A 101 47.37 -7.68 -14.44
CA LEU A 101 48.13 -6.97 -15.48
C LEU A 101 48.37 -7.83 -16.74
N ALA A 102 47.91 -9.09 -16.74
CA ALA A 102 47.96 -9.95 -17.92
C ALA A 102 47.18 -9.35 -19.10
N LYS A 103 47.72 -9.53 -20.32
CA LYS A 103 47.22 -8.95 -21.58
C LYS A 103 46.46 -9.93 -22.47
N ASP A 104 45.93 -10.99 -21.88
CA ASP A 104 45.01 -11.92 -22.55
C ASP A 104 43.65 -11.26 -22.85
N LEU A 105 43.31 -10.20 -22.11
CA LEU A 105 42.29 -9.22 -22.46
C LEU A 105 42.95 -7.88 -22.81
N ARG A 106 42.36 -7.11 -23.72
CA ARG A 106 42.86 -5.79 -24.11
C ARG A 106 42.24 -4.70 -23.23
N PRO A 107 43.03 -3.72 -22.72
CA PRO A 107 44.50 -3.64 -22.77
C PRO A 107 45.21 -4.55 -21.74
N ASN A 108 44.55 -4.83 -20.62
CA ASN A 108 44.88 -5.89 -19.66
C ASN A 108 43.58 -6.31 -18.94
N ARG A 109 43.63 -7.34 -18.08
CA ARG A 109 42.45 -7.82 -17.34
C ARG A 109 41.86 -6.76 -16.42
N LEU A 110 42.68 -5.97 -15.73
CA LEU A 110 42.21 -4.94 -14.80
C LEU A 110 41.38 -3.86 -15.51
N GLU A 111 41.88 -3.32 -16.61
CA GLU A 111 41.19 -2.31 -17.40
C GLU A 111 39.89 -2.87 -18.03
N ALA A 112 39.95 -4.11 -18.55
CA ALA A 112 38.74 -4.78 -19.02
C ALA A 112 37.71 -4.98 -17.90
N LEU A 113 38.14 -5.30 -16.68
CA LEU A 113 37.28 -5.40 -15.50
C LEU A 113 36.66 -4.04 -15.16
N LYS A 114 37.43 -2.96 -15.16
CA LYS A 114 36.92 -1.59 -14.89
C LYS A 114 35.80 -1.21 -15.85
N ASP A 115 35.92 -1.56 -17.13
CA ASP A 115 34.88 -1.30 -18.13
C ASP A 115 33.60 -2.10 -17.85
N VAL A 116 33.73 -3.40 -17.58
CA VAL A 116 32.59 -4.28 -17.27
C VAL A 116 31.92 -3.85 -15.96
N ALA A 117 32.70 -3.58 -14.92
CA ALA A 117 32.21 -3.12 -13.62
C ALA A 117 31.53 -1.75 -13.73
N SER A 118 32.07 -0.82 -14.52
CA SER A 118 31.45 0.48 -14.78
C SER A 118 30.08 0.34 -15.43
N ASN A 119 29.95 -0.55 -16.43
CA ASN A 119 28.68 -0.83 -17.08
C ASN A 119 27.69 -1.52 -16.12
N PHE A 120 28.17 -2.45 -15.29
CA PHE A 120 27.36 -3.06 -14.24
C PHE A 120 26.79 -2.01 -13.27
N ILE A 121 27.62 -1.10 -12.77
CA ILE A 121 27.22 -0.03 -11.85
C ILE A 121 26.17 0.90 -12.47
N LYS A 122 26.38 1.32 -13.73
CA LYS A 122 25.47 2.22 -14.46
C LYS A 122 24.09 1.60 -14.70
N ASN A 123 24.03 0.30 -14.93
CA ASN A 123 22.78 -0.42 -15.17
C ASN A 123 21.96 -0.62 -13.88
N ARG A 124 22.50 -0.33 -12.70
CA ARG A 124 21.79 -0.42 -11.42
C ARG A 124 21.28 0.95 -10.98
N THR A 125 19.99 1.18 -11.20
CA THR A 125 19.32 2.45 -10.84
C THR A 125 19.09 2.61 -9.34
N THR A 126 18.99 1.51 -8.59
CA THR A 126 18.44 1.52 -7.23
C THR A 126 19.29 0.79 -6.20
N ASP A 127 20.20 -0.09 -6.65
CA ASP A 127 21.08 -0.87 -5.78
C ASP A 127 22.16 0.01 -5.13
N ARG A 128 22.59 -0.34 -3.92
CA ARG A 128 23.75 0.29 -3.27
C ARG A 128 24.98 -0.59 -3.49
N ILE A 129 26.11 0.04 -3.80
CA ILE A 129 27.33 -0.70 -4.16
C ILE A 129 28.47 -0.20 -3.31
N GLY A 130 29.23 -1.13 -2.73
CA GLY A 130 30.53 -0.90 -2.11
C GLY A 130 31.64 -1.55 -2.93
N LEU A 131 32.84 -0.98 -2.85
CA LEU A 131 34.04 -1.48 -3.53
C LEU A 131 35.07 -1.93 -2.50
N VAL A 132 35.53 -3.16 -2.65
CA VAL A 132 36.67 -3.72 -1.91
C VAL A 132 37.68 -4.16 -2.94
N GLU A 133 38.93 -3.77 -2.79
CA GLU A 133 40.02 -4.31 -3.60
C GLU A 133 40.85 -5.28 -2.76
N TYR A 134 41.51 -6.24 -3.41
CA TYR A 134 42.39 -7.15 -2.72
C TYR A 134 43.61 -7.56 -3.56
N ALA A 135 44.76 -7.63 -2.90
CA ALA A 135 46.00 -8.22 -3.40
C ALA A 135 46.81 -8.73 -2.19
N GLY A 136 46.58 -9.98 -1.80
CA GLY A 136 47.09 -10.54 -0.55
C GLY A 136 46.29 -10.10 0.68
N GLU A 137 46.05 -8.80 0.83
CA GLU A 137 45.16 -8.20 1.83
C GLU A 137 44.00 -7.46 1.17
N SER A 138 42.90 -7.27 1.91
CA SER A 138 41.69 -6.59 1.41
C SER A 138 41.52 -5.20 2.00
N TYR A 139 41.23 -4.22 1.15
CA TYR A 139 41.00 -2.83 1.55
C TYR A 139 39.65 -2.33 1.01
N THR A 140 38.85 -1.70 1.88
CA THR A 140 37.57 -1.11 1.46
C THR A 140 37.84 0.25 0.82
N ARG A 141 37.68 0.34 -0.51
CA ARG A 141 37.85 1.58 -1.28
C ARG A 141 36.66 2.51 -1.17
N THR A 142 35.45 1.96 -1.20
CA THR A 142 34.23 2.74 -1.04
C THR A 142 33.25 1.96 -0.17
N PRO A 143 32.79 2.52 0.96
CA PRO A 143 31.72 1.90 1.73
C PRO A 143 30.45 1.86 0.90
N ILE A 144 29.48 1.07 1.34
CA ILE A 144 28.24 0.90 0.57
C ILE A 144 27.51 2.23 0.38
N THR A 145 27.24 2.60 -0.87
CA THR A 145 26.59 3.87 -1.20
C THR A 145 25.67 3.76 -2.40
N SER A 146 24.66 4.63 -2.44
CA SER A 146 23.79 4.80 -3.61
C SER A 146 24.40 5.73 -4.66
N ASP A 147 25.41 6.53 -4.29
CA ASP A 147 26.01 7.53 -5.17
C ASP A 147 26.94 6.87 -6.20
N LYS A 148 26.43 6.73 -7.42
CA LYS A 148 27.12 6.11 -8.55
C LYS A 148 28.33 6.90 -9.01
N SER A 149 28.34 8.22 -8.81
CA SER A 149 29.46 9.06 -9.24
C SER A 149 30.71 8.78 -8.41
N ILE A 150 30.53 8.55 -7.09
CA ILE A 150 31.61 8.21 -6.18
C ILE A 150 32.14 6.82 -6.52
N ILE A 151 31.27 5.83 -6.69
CA ILE A 151 31.67 4.45 -6.99
C ILE A 151 32.45 4.40 -8.32
N LEU A 152 31.95 5.05 -9.38
CA LEU A 152 32.62 5.06 -10.69
C LEU A 152 33.98 5.78 -10.64
N ARG A 153 34.10 6.85 -9.86
CA ARG A 153 35.38 7.54 -9.66
C ARG A 153 36.37 6.64 -8.93
N SER A 154 35.96 6.05 -7.81
CA SER A 154 36.82 5.15 -7.03
C SER A 154 37.24 3.92 -7.83
N LEU A 155 36.36 3.34 -8.66
CA LEU A 155 36.72 2.23 -9.56
C LEU A 155 37.81 2.62 -10.57
N LYS A 156 37.81 3.86 -11.05
CA LYS A 156 38.82 4.35 -12.01
C LYS A 156 40.20 4.54 -11.35
N GLU A 157 40.22 4.87 -10.06
CA GLU A 157 41.43 5.13 -9.26
C GLU A 157 42.13 3.85 -8.77
N ILE A 158 41.55 2.66 -9.01
CA ILE A 158 42.16 1.37 -8.64
C ILE A 158 43.34 1.05 -9.59
N GLU A 159 44.46 0.59 -9.06
CA GLU A 159 45.70 0.25 -9.80
C GLU A 159 46.22 -1.14 -9.43
#